data_AF-M1WXY9-F1
#
_entry.id   AF-M1WXY9-F1
#
_cell.length_a   1.000
_cell.length_b   1.000
_cell.length_c   1.000
_cell.angle_alpha   90.00
_cell.angle_beta   90.00
_cell.angle_gamma   90.00
#
_symmetry.space_group_name_H-M   'P 1'
#
loop_
_entity.id
_entity.type
_entity.pdbx_description
1 polymer ?
#
loop_
_entity_poly.entity_id
_entity_poly.type
_entity_poly.pdbx_seq_one_letter_code
_entity_poly.pdbx_strand_id
1 'polypeptide(L)'
;MILHVALNISIKALGDAMKAVRRIVCVVVLACCLGACTKDKYDRSMEDVARNWCMTIRASQVIPIYPLEESIRPGDVFLVGAPHAKEVTLYREKGFLPMDTHLHRISGLEKDYVDFYGEGYLNEYPAPPKKEVSVANASSGQSSNSSLPLRDCANSSDEFGRLMCLIEKQNGAKGGRSMQWPLAVFPSYTVKVGTDASLGAGLSLKGIPLGLSFLHASQALAMVTIKDSYSVGLPVDVLYPEVTAWAARPEASELLDEYVDGHENVLYVRLITKVFLAQQFDIALLSNSQTGGRVNVNTESAEGNATADNATMTERLTELVMQNLVTAAADQMPKGEVAFMSGSSSAVSLRETLDRPVVLGYHAVDIPVFDGGRLGAPVATQSFLLDRATPLASAREIRENRLSIVDLNREVNSLSRTCAVFFMHIMADRSPDRYGSIVSLLDRLVAEAQEGSVTESFFDATKKDFDDVTDDWINEAANASTEESDRILRSIKAEYVRALGMARRRCESMKSRRNYE
;
A
#
# COMPACT_ATOMS: atom_id res chain seq x y z
N MET A 1 -41.70 3.94 78.65
CA MET A 1 -40.77 2.78 78.61
C MET A 1 -40.91 1.96 77.33
N ILE A 2 -42.11 1.44 77.01
CA ILE A 2 -42.34 0.58 75.83
C ILE A 2 -41.96 1.26 74.51
N LEU A 3 -42.33 2.54 74.32
CA LEU A 3 -41.97 3.31 73.11
C LEU A 3 -40.45 3.48 72.95
N HIS A 4 -39.73 3.63 74.08
CA HIS A 4 -38.27 3.80 74.10
C HIS A 4 -37.54 2.50 73.75
N VAL A 5 -38.11 1.35 74.14
CA VAL A 5 -37.61 0.02 73.79
C VAL A 5 -37.86 -0.26 72.30
N ALA A 6 -39.05 0.06 71.79
CA ALA A 6 -39.38 -0.10 70.37
C ALA A 6 -38.48 0.74 69.44
N LEU A 7 -38.19 1.99 69.83
CA LEU A 7 -37.31 2.88 69.07
C LEU A 7 -35.86 2.34 69.03
N ASN A 8 -35.34 1.86 70.17
CA ASN A 8 -33.99 1.29 70.24
C ASN A 8 -33.83 0.00 69.42
N ILE A 9 -34.88 -0.83 69.34
CA ILE A 9 -34.89 -2.04 68.49
C ILE A 9 -34.88 -1.66 67.01
N SER A 10 -35.67 -0.67 66.60
CA SER A 10 -35.68 -0.18 65.20
C SER A 10 -34.34 0.43 64.77
N ILE A 11 -33.69 1.22 65.63
CA ILE A 11 -32.38 1.82 65.33
C ILE A 11 -31.30 0.74 65.17
N LYS A 12 -31.33 -0.30 66.00
CA LYS A 12 -30.37 -1.41 65.91
C LYS A 12 -30.57 -2.24 64.63
N ALA A 13 -31.81 -2.54 64.28
CA ALA A 13 -32.15 -3.25 63.04
C ALA A 13 -31.72 -2.46 61.78
N LEU A 14 -31.92 -1.13 61.79
CA LEU A 14 -31.47 -0.25 60.70
C LEU A 14 -29.94 -0.23 60.57
N GLY A 15 -29.23 -0.22 61.71
CA GLY A 15 -27.76 -0.25 61.74
C GLY A 15 -27.17 -1.54 61.18
N ASP A 16 -27.77 -2.69 61.47
CA ASP A 16 -27.29 -3.97 60.96
C ASP A 16 -27.66 -4.18 59.47
N ALA A 17 -28.81 -3.67 59.03
CA ALA A 17 -29.18 -3.63 57.61
C ALA A 17 -28.20 -2.77 56.79
N MET A 18 -27.81 -1.59 57.28
CA MET A 18 -26.83 -0.73 56.60
C MET A 18 -25.44 -1.38 56.50
N LYS A 19 -25.01 -2.14 57.52
CA LYS A 19 -23.75 -2.91 57.46
C LYS A 19 -23.82 -4.03 56.42
N ALA A 20 -24.96 -4.70 56.30
CA ALA A 20 -25.17 -5.74 55.29
C ALA A 20 -25.14 -5.16 53.87
N VAL A 21 -25.84 -4.04 53.64
CA VAL A 21 -25.82 -3.32 52.34
C VAL A 21 -24.41 -2.87 51.98
N ARG A 22 -23.66 -2.30 52.93
CA ARG A 22 -22.26 -1.90 52.70
C ARG A 22 -21.37 -3.08 52.29
N ARG A 23 -21.55 -4.25 52.93
CA ARG A 23 -20.79 -5.47 52.57
C ARG A 23 -21.16 -5.96 51.16
N ILE A 24 -22.44 -5.97 50.81
CA ILE A 24 -22.90 -6.37 49.46
C ILE A 24 -22.34 -5.42 48.41
N VAL A 25 -22.44 -4.10 48.61
CA VAL A 25 -21.88 -3.11 47.69
C VAL A 25 -20.37 -3.30 47.54
N CYS A 26 -19.62 -3.52 48.62
CA CYS A 26 -18.19 -3.80 48.53
C CYS A 26 -17.88 -5.08 47.73
N VAL A 27 -18.65 -6.15 47.90
CA VAL A 27 -18.44 -7.40 47.12
C VAL A 27 -18.78 -7.20 45.65
N VAL A 28 -19.86 -6.48 45.33
CA VAL A 28 -20.24 -6.19 43.93
C VAL A 28 -19.19 -5.30 43.26
N VAL A 29 -18.72 -4.24 43.93
CA VAL A 29 -17.66 -3.38 43.38
C VAL A 29 -16.36 -4.17 43.18
N LEU A 30 -15.97 -5.03 44.15
CA LEU A 30 -14.80 -5.87 44.01
C LEU A 30 -14.93 -6.86 42.85
N ALA A 31 -16.11 -7.50 42.68
CA ALA A 31 -16.38 -8.39 41.56
C ALA A 31 -16.33 -7.65 40.21
N CYS A 32 -16.87 -6.43 40.13
CA CYS A 32 -16.79 -5.60 38.92
C CYS A 32 -15.34 -5.17 38.60
N CYS A 33 -14.55 -4.81 39.61
CA CYS A 33 -13.13 -4.45 39.41
C CYS A 33 -12.27 -5.64 38.95
N LEU A 34 -12.58 -6.86 39.42
CA LEU A 34 -11.85 -8.07 39.01
C LEU A 34 -12.25 -8.56 37.61
N GLY A 35 -13.48 -8.27 37.15
CA GLY A 35 -13.95 -8.65 35.81
C GLY A 35 -13.40 -7.81 34.65
N ALA A 36 -12.89 -6.60 34.92
CA ALA A 36 -12.45 -5.67 33.88
C ALA A 36 -11.01 -5.91 33.36
N CYS A 37 -10.18 -6.73 34.04
CA CYS A 37 -8.76 -6.89 33.69
C CYS A 37 -8.45 -8.00 32.66
N THR A 38 -9.43 -8.77 32.20
CA THR A 38 -9.16 -9.92 31.31
C THR A 38 -9.19 -9.56 29.81
N LYS A 39 -9.90 -8.50 29.41
CA LYS A 39 -10.05 -8.12 27.99
C LYS A 39 -8.74 -7.62 27.37
N ASP A 40 -7.99 -6.78 28.08
CA ASP A 40 -6.74 -6.17 27.59
C ASP A 40 -5.65 -7.18 27.21
N LYS A 41 -5.61 -8.35 27.87
CA LYS A 41 -4.57 -9.35 27.58
C LYS A 41 -4.82 -10.07 26.26
N TYR A 42 -6.08 -10.36 25.96
CA TYR A 42 -6.47 -11.03 24.72
C TYR A 42 -6.20 -10.12 23.52
N ASP A 43 -6.66 -8.87 23.59
CA ASP A 43 -6.50 -7.90 22.50
C ASP A 43 -5.03 -7.65 22.19
N ARG A 44 -4.17 -7.48 23.22
CA ARG A 44 -2.72 -7.32 23.03
C ARG A 44 -2.06 -8.54 22.39
N SER A 45 -2.48 -9.75 22.76
CA SER A 45 -1.91 -10.97 22.17
C SER A 45 -2.21 -11.09 20.68
N MET A 46 -3.41 -10.67 20.26
CA MET A 46 -3.80 -10.64 18.85
C MET A 46 -3.06 -9.55 18.08
N GLU A 47 -2.90 -8.37 18.67
CA GLU A 47 -2.12 -7.28 18.09
C GLU A 47 -0.65 -7.68 17.90
N ASP A 48 -0.04 -8.38 18.85
CA ASP A 48 1.35 -8.83 18.73
C ASP A 48 1.50 -9.91 17.64
N VAL A 49 0.55 -10.82 17.51
CA VAL A 49 0.51 -11.80 16.42
C VAL A 49 0.40 -11.09 15.06
N ALA A 50 -0.56 -10.15 14.93
CA ALA A 50 -0.78 -9.37 13.73
C ALA A 50 0.49 -8.62 13.34
N ARG A 51 1.08 -7.90 14.29
CA ARG A 51 2.33 -7.16 14.12
C ARG A 51 3.46 -8.06 13.63
N ASN A 52 3.66 -9.21 14.27
CA ASN A 52 4.73 -10.14 13.88
C ASN A 52 4.53 -10.70 12.47
N TRP A 53 3.30 -11.08 12.11
CA TRP A 53 2.97 -11.49 10.73
C TRP A 53 3.29 -10.38 9.73
N CYS A 54 2.80 -9.18 9.99
CA CYS A 54 2.98 -8.04 9.10
C CYS A 54 4.46 -7.66 8.95
N MET A 55 5.26 -7.76 10.02
CA MET A 55 6.70 -7.52 9.96
C MET A 55 7.43 -8.53 9.06
N THR A 56 7.01 -9.80 9.06
CA THR A 56 7.54 -10.83 8.15
C THR A 56 7.25 -10.48 6.69
N ILE A 57 5.99 -10.15 6.37
CA ILE A 57 5.60 -9.80 5.00
C ILE A 57 6.32 -8.51 4.54
N ARG A 58 6.49 -7.54 5.45
CA ARG A 58 7.25 -6.31 5.19
C ARG A 58 8.72 -6.57 4.89
N ALA A 59 9.33 -7.60 5.45
CA ALA A 59 10.71 -7.98 5.12
C ALA A 59 10.87 -8.33 3.62
N SER A 60 9.79 -8.79 2.98
CA SER A 60 9.71 -9.00 1.53
C SER A 60 9.40 -7.72 0.72
N GLN A 61 9.48 -6.54 1.34
CA GLN A 61 9.16 -5.25 0.72
C GLN A 61 7.70 -5.13 0.23
N VAL A 62 6.78 -5.88 0.85
CA VAL A 62 5.35 -5.85 0.55
C VAL A 62 4.63 -5.07 1.66
N ILE A 63 3.61 -4.27 1.32
CA ILE A 63 2.73 -3.65 2.34
C ILE A 63 1.73 -4.72 2.78
N PRO A 64 1.80 -5.24 4.01
CA PRO A 64 0.93 -6.31 4.46
C PRO A 64 -0.52 -5.86 4.58
N ILE A 65 -1.43 -6.81 4.33
CA ILE A 65 -2.85 -6.70 4.63
C ILE A 65 -3.17 -7.53 5.87
N TYR A 66 -3.97 -6.98 6.77
CA TYR A 66 -4.45 -7.67 7.96
C TYR A 66 -5.83 -7.15 8.40
N PRO A 67 -6.81 -8.04 8.66
CA PRO A 67 -6.77 -9.48 8.40
C PRO A 67 -6.63 -9.78 6.90
N LEU A 68 -6.27 -11.01 6.54
CA LEU A 68 -6.14 -11.39 5.12
C LEU A 68 -7.47 -11.24 4.38
N GLU A 69 -7.42 -10.72 3.16
CA GLU A 69 -8.61 -10.49 2.33
C GLU A 69 -8.51 -11.18 0.97
N GLU A 70 -9.66 -11.60 0.42
CA GLU A 70 -9.77 -12.13 -0.95
C GLU A 70 -10.17 -11.06 -1.98
N SER A 71 -10.72 -9.94 -1.50
CA SER A 71 -11.39 -8.94 -2.35
C SER A 71 -10.44 -8.00 -3.06
N ILE A 72 -9.26 -7.74 -2.49
CA ILE A 72 -8.33 -6.70 -2.96
C ILE A 72 -7.67 -7.12 -4.26
N ARG A 73 -7.65 -6.20 -5.22
CA ARG A 73 -7.13 -6.44 -6.58
C ARG A 73 -6.32 -5.26 -7.08
N PRO A 74 -5.42 -5.49 -8.06
CA PRO A 74 -4.82 -4.37 -8.77
C PRO A 74 -5.91 -3.62 -9.56
N GLY A 75 -5.86 -2.30 -9.51
CA GLY A 75 -6.90 -1.39 -10.01
C GLY A 75 -7.93 -0.97 -8.96
N ASP A 76 -7.87 -1.50 -7.74
CA ASP A 76 -8.67 -0.98 -6.62
C ASP A 76 -8.16 0.39 -6.16
N VAL A 77 -9.10 1.27 -5.83
CA VAL A 77 -8.87 2.67 -5.49
C VAL A 77 -9.46 2.93 -4.11
N PHE A 78 -8.61 3.31 -3.16
CA PHE A 78 -8.99 3.58 -1.77
C PHE A 78 -8.77 5.05 -1.40
N LEU A 79 -9.63 5.60 -0.54
CA LEU A 79 -9.45 6.94 0.01
C LEU A 79 -8.57 6.91 1.25
N VAL A 80 -7.40 7.55 1.23
CA VAL A 80 -6.53 7.60 2.42
C VAL A 80 -7.03 8.67 3.38
N GLY A 81 -7.73 8.25 4.44
CA GLY A 81 -8.35 9.18 5.41
C GLY A 81 -7.40 9.73 6.46
N ALA A 82 -6.27 9.04 6.72
CA ALA A 82 -5.26 9.49 7.67
C ALA A 82 -4.18 10.31 6.98
N PRO A 83 -3.70 11.42 7.57
CA PRO A 83 -2.52 12.12 7.06
C PRO A 83 -1.32 11.17 7.01
N HIS A 84 -0.45 11.29 6.00
CA HIS A 84 0.71 10.39 5.81
C HIS A 84 1.58 10.25 7.07
N ALA A 85 1.83 11.32 7.83
CA ALA A 85 2.59 11.24 9.07
C ALA A 85 1.96 10.27 10.10
N LYS A 86 0.62 10.23 10.15
CA LYS A 86 -0.14 9.29 10.97
C LYS A 86 -0.09 7.89 10.39
N GLU A 87 -0.19 7.71 9.07
CA GLU A 87 -0.02 6.41 8.42
C GLU A 87 1.36 5.80 8.68
N VAL A 88 2.44 6.59 8.58
CA VAL A 88 3.81 6.14 8.90
C VAL A 88 3.88 5.64 10.35
N THR A 89 3.26 6.38 11.27
CA THR A 89 3.20 6.00 12.69
C THR A 89 2.43 4.69 12.87
N LEU A 90 1.23 4.59 12.30
CA LEU A 90 0.40 3.39 12.33
C LEU A 90 1.12 2.19 11.70
N TYR A 91 1.80 2.38 10.58
CA TYR A 91 2.56 1.36 9.88
C TYR A 91 3.74 0.84 10.72
N ARG A 92 4.43 1.73 11.44
CA ARG A 92 5.52 1.35 12.35
C ARG A 92 4.99 0.63 13.59
N GLU A 93 3.88 1.10 14.16
CA GLU A 93 3.31 0.56 15.40
C GLU A 93 2.55 -0.74 15.19
N LYS A 94 1.75 -0.86 14.13
CA LYS A 94 0.91 -2.03 13.85
C LYS A 94 1.58 -3.01 12.89
N GLY A 95 2.54 -2.55 12.10
CA GLY A 95 3.18 -3.35 11.05
C GLY A 95 2.43 -3.36 9.72
N PHE A 96 1.18 -2.89 9.68
CA PHE A 96 0.33 -2.80 8.49
C PHE A 96 -0.41 -1.47 8.44
N LEU A 97 -0.94 -1.16 7.26
CA LEU A 97 -1.85 -0.04 7.07
C LEU A 97 -3.28 -0.56 7.09
N PRO A 98 -4.19 0.03 7.89
CA PRO A 98 -5.60 -0.30 7.77
C PRO A 98 -6.09 0.03 6.36
N MET A 99 -6.92 -0.83 5.80
CA MET A 99 -7.62 -0.52 4.55
C MET A 99 -8.67 0.54 4.84
N ASP A 100 -8.61 1.63 4.08
CA ASP A 100 -9.57 2.71 4.19
C ASP A 100 -10.81 2.46 3.30
N THR A 101 -11.59 3.51 3.03
CA THR A 101 -12.80 3.43 2.21
C THR A 101 -12.46 3.08 0.75
N HIS A 102 -12.91 1.92 0.29
CA HIS A 102 -12.85 1.55 -1.13
C HIS A 102 -13.79 2.44 -1.94
N LEU A 103 -13.24 3.23 -2.86
CA LEU A 103 -13.98 4.18 -3.69
C LEU A 103 -14.38 3.57 -5.05
N HIS A 104 -13.44 2.90 -5.71
CA HIS A 104 -13.62 2.47 -7.08
C HIS A 104 -12.75 1.28 -7.43
N ARG A 105 -13.21 0.49 -8.40
CA ARG A 105 -12.46 -0.59 -9.03
C ARG A 105 -12.41 -0.32 -10.52
N ILE A 106 -11.21 -0.20 -11.07
CA ILE A 106 -11.02 -0.06 -12.52
C ILE A 106 -11.47 -1.37 -13.18
N SER A 107 -12.47 -1.27 -14.05
CA SER A 107 -13.05 -2.39 -14.80
C SER A 107 -12.43 -2.52 -16.19
N GLY A 108 -12.50 -3.70 -16.80
CA GLY A 108 -12.09 -3.87 -18.21
C GLY A 108 -10.59 -4.10 -18.40
N LEU A 109 -9.86 -4.41 -17.32
CA LEU A 109 -8.42 -4.64 -17.33
C LEU A 109 -8.03 -6.02 -17.89
N GLU A 110 -8.99 -6.88 -18.26
CA GLU A 110 -8.71 -8.26 -18.66
C GLU A 110 -7.79 -8.32 -19.87
N LYS A 111 -7.97 -7.40 -20.82
CA LYS A 111 -7.10 -7.31 -21.99
C LYS A 111 -5.68 -6.89 -21.59
N ASP A 112 -5.56 -5.89 -20.72
CA ASP A 112 -4.24 -5.39 -20.28
C ASP A 112 -3.46 -6.47 -19.52
N TYR A 113 -4.14 -7.30 -18.73
CA TYR A 113 -3.53 -8.47 -18.09
C TYR A 113 -3.02 -9.48 -19.11
N VAL A 114 -3.82 -9.82 -20.11
CA VAL A 114 -3.43 -10.75 -21.17
C VAL A 114 -2.25 -10.21 -21.96
N ASP A 115 -2.27 -8.93 -22.33
CA ASP A 115 -1.21 -8.29 -23.09
C ASP A 115 0.09 -8.22 -22.26
N PHE A 116 0.00 -7.82 -20.99
CA PHE A 116 1.15 -7.71 -20.08
C PHE A 116 1.81 -9.06 -19.77
N TYR A 117 1.02 -10.07 -19.38
CA TYR A 117 1.54 -11.37 -18.98
C TYR A 117 1.77 -12.33 -20.15
N GLY A 118 1.11 -12.12 -21.29
CA GLY A 118 1.15 -13.03 -22.44
C GLY A 118 2.37 -12.79 -23.31
N GLU A 119 2.50 -11.57 -23.84
CA GLU A 119 3.53 -11.25 -24.84
C GLU A 119 4.77 -10.60 -24.23
N GLY A 120 4.61 -9.73 -23.23
CA GLY A 120 5.71 -8.98 -22.63
C GLY A 120 6.51 -9.79 -21.63
N TYR A 121 5.84 -10.27 -20.58
CA TYR A 121 6.51 -10.85 -19.41
C TYR A 121 7.31 -12.12 -19.73
N LEU A 122 6.75 -13.05 -20.50
CA LEU A 122 7.38 -14.33 -20.79
C LEU A 122 8.56 -14.25 -21.77
N ASN A 123 8.71 -13.13 -22.51
CA ASN A 123 9.81 -12.96 -23.44
C ASN A 123 11.04 -12.31 -22.79
N GLU A 124 10.83 -11.54 -21.71
CA GLU A 124 11.92 -10.88 -20.99
C GLU A 124 12.60 -11.81 -19.97
N TYR A 125 11.85 -12.74 -19.38
CA TYR A 125 12.40 -13.73 -18.45
C TYR A 125 12.65 -15.05 -19.18
N PRO A 126 13.92 -15.49 -19.34
CA PRO A 126 14.19 -16.79 -19.94
C PRO A 126 13.47 -17.86 -19.13
N ALA A 127 12.73 -18.74 -19.82
CA ALA A 127 12.04 -19.84 -19.17
C ALA A 127 13.01 -20.54 -18.21
N PRO A 128 12.60 -20.86 -16.96
CA PRO A 128 13.47 -21.54 -16.03
C PRO A 128 14.03 -22.78 -16.74
N PRO A 129 15.34 -23.09 -16.57
CA PRO A 129 15.95 -24.23 -17.25
C PRO A 129 15.06 -25.43 -17.00
N LYS A 130 14.56 -26.05 -18.07
CA LYS A 130 13.74 -27.26 -17.96
C LYS A 130 14.57 -28.23 -17.14
N LYS A 131 14.19 -28.46 -15.87
CA LYS A 131 14.72 -29.58 -15.13
C LYS A 131 14.23 -30.80 -15.91
N GLU A 132 15.10 -31.35 -16.74
CA GLU A 132 14.96 -32.71 -17.23
C GLU A 132 14.98 -33.59 -15.98
N VAL A 133 13.81 -33.76 -15.38
CA VAL A 133 13.58 -34.84 -14.44
C VAL A 133 13.70 -36.07 -15.33
N SER A 134 14.89 -36.66 -15.37
CA SER A 134 15.11 -37.97 -15.93
C SER A 134 14.32 -38.94 -15.06
N VAL A 135 13.06 -39.14 -15.42
CA VAL A 135 12.20 -40.19 -14.88
C VAL A 135 12.77 -41.51 -15.38
N ALA A 136 13.85 -41.97 -14.75
CA ALA A 136 14.37 -43.30 -14.94
C ALA A 136 13.36 -44.27 -14.29
N ASN A 137 12.55 -44.91 -15.13
CA ASN A 137 11.83 -46.16 -14.86
C ASN A 137 11.24 -46.30 -13.45
N ALA A 138 10.24 -45.48 -13.10
CA ALA A 138 9.28 -45.84 -12.07
C ALA A 138 8.03 -46.42 -12.75
N SER A 139 7.84 -47.72 -12.56
CA SER A 139 6.66 -48.48 -12.96
C SER A 139 5.37 -47.77 -12.60
N SER A 140 4.47 -47.68 -13.58
CA SER A 140 3.03 -47.39 -13.50
C SER A 140 2.38 -47.49 -12.11
N GLY A 141 2.56 -46.46 -11.30
CA GLY A 141 1.66 -46.12 -10.20
C GLY A 141 0.86 -44.92 -10.66
N GLN A 142 -0.48 -45.02 -10.64
CA GLN A 142 -1.39 -43.93 -10.95
C GLN A 142 -1.03 -42.69 -10.12
N SER A 143 -0.29 -41.75 -10.74
CA SER A 143 -0.23 -40.37 -10.27
C SER A 143 -1.64 -39.82 -10.45
N SER A 144 -2.40 -39.77 -9.37
CA SER A 144 -3.62 -38.96 -9.29
C SER A 144 -3.19 -37.50 -9.44
N ASN A 145 -3.10 -37.04 -10.69
CA ASN A 145 -3.09 -35.63 -11.02
C ASN A 145 -4.37 -35.05 -10.46
N SER A 146 -4.29 -34.53 -9.24
CA SER A 146 -5.30 -33.69 -8.62
C SER A 146 -5.29 -32.33 -9.32
N SER A 147 -5.63 -32.32 -10.62
CA SER A 147 -6.21 -31.13 -11.22
C SER A 147 -7.54 -30.97 -10.51
N LEU A 148 -7.64 -29.97 -9.62
CA LEU A 148 -8.91 -29.56 -9.04
C LEU A 148 -9.95 -29.50 -10.17
N PRO A 149 -11.18 -30.02 -9.97
CA PRO A 149 -12.19 -30.00 -11.02
C PRO A 149 -12.37 -28.56 -11.48
N LEU A 150 -12.00 -28.30 -12.74
CA LEU A 150 -12.19 -27.02 -13.42
C LEU A 150 -13.68 -26.65 -13.32
N ARG A 151 -14.01 -25.82 -12.34
CA ARG A 151 -15.35 -25.25 -12.18
C ARG A 151 -15.70 -24.48 -13.46
N ASP A 152 -16.99 -24.45 -13.81
CA ASP A 152 -17.47 -23.67 -14.95
C ASP A 152 -17.17 -22.17 -14.77
N CYS A 153 -16.11 -21.71 -15.42
CA CYS A 153 -15.59 -20.35 -15.27
C CYS A 153 -16.54 -19.26 -15.78
N ALA A 154 -17.50 -19.65 -16.62
CA ALA A 154 -18.56 -18.76 -17.09
C ALA A 154 -19.47 -18.29 -15.93
N ASN A 155 -19.59 -19.10 -14.87
CA ASN A 155 -20.54 -18.87 -13.78
C ASN A 155 -19.92 -18.16 -12.56
N SER A 156 -18.62 -17.86 -12.59
CA SER A 156 -18.05 -16.98 -11.56
C SER A 156 -18.69 -15.61 -11.71
N SER A 157 -19.44 -15.13 -10.71
CA SER A 157 -19.88 -13.74 -10.64
C SER A 157 -18.71 -12.78 -10.41
N ASP A 158 -17.57 -13.33 -10.00
CA ASP A 158 -16.38 -12.58 -9.70
C ASP A 158 -15.47 -12.45 -10.92
N GLU A 159 -15.23 -11.21 -11.35
CA GLU A 159 -14.38 -10.83 -12.49
C GLU A 159 -12.94 -11.34 -12.34
N PHE A 160 -12.39 -11.28 -11.12
CA PHE A 160 -11.05 -11.81 -10.85
C PHE A 160 -11.01 -13.33 -10.94
N GLY A 161 -12.01 -14.03 -10.37
CA GLY A 161 -12.17 -15.47 -10.58
C GLY A 161 -12.32 -15.85 -12.06
N ARG A 162 -13.01 -15.02 -12.86
CA ARG A 162 -13.08 -15.19 -14.32
C ARG A 162 -11.72 -15.01 -14.98
N LEU A 163 -10.98 -13.95 -14.64
CA LEU A 163 -9.65 -13.68 -15.17
C LEU A 163 -8.69 -14.85 -14.86
N MET A 164 -8.63 -15.27 -13.60
CA MET A 164 -7.80 -16.39 -13.14
C MET A 164 -8.12 -17.66 -13.94
N CYS A 165 -9.40 -17.96 -14.17
CA CYS A 165 -9.74 -19.11 -14.97
C CYS A 165 -9.51 -18.91 -16.49
N LEU A 166 -9.79 -17.73 -17.06
CA LEU A 166 -9.54 -17.48 -18.47
C LEU A 166 -8.08 -17.77 -18.83
N ILE A 167 -7.18 -17.38 -17.93
CA ILE A 167 -5.74 -17.65 -18.01
C ILE A 167 -5.47 -19.15 -17.90
N GLU A 168 -6.06 -19.83 -16.92
CA GLU A 168 -5.93 -21.29 -16.77
C GLU A 168 -6.44 -22.07 -17.99
N LYS A 169 -7.56 -21.64 -18.60
CA LYS A 169 -8.12 -22.24 -19.82
C LYS A 169 -7.25 -22.02 -21.05
N GLN A 170 -6.63 -20.83 -21.20
CA GLN A 170 -5.69 -20.60 -22.29
C GLN A 170 -4.49 -21.55 -22.22
N ASN A 171 -4.06 -21.92 -21.01
CA ASN A 171 -2.95 -22.85 -20.79
C ASN A 171 -3.25 -24.29 -21.22
N GLY A 172 -4.52 -24.70 -21.25
CA GLY A 172 -4.93 -26.05 -21.64
C GLY A 172 -5.32 -26.23 -23.11
N ALA A 173 -5.72 -25.16 -23.81
CA ALA A 173 -6.45 -25.30 -25.08
C ALA A 173 -5.58 -25.33 -26.34
N LYS A 174 -4.32 -24.92 -26.28
CA LYS A 174 -3.38 -24.95 -27.41
C LYS A 174 -2.00 -25.24 -26.85
N GLY A 175 -1.14 -25.99 -27.55
CA GLY A 175 0.26 -26.20 -27.16
C GLY A 175 1.14 -24.92 -27.13
N GLY A 176 0.54 -23.75 -26.89
CA GLY A 176 1.21 -22.51 -26.55
C GLY A 176 1.69 -22.53 -25.10
N ARG A 177 2.60 -21.61 -24.78
CA ARG A 177 3.21 -21.49 -23.46
C ARG A 177 2.11 -21.21 -22.43
N SER A 178 2.06 -22.03 -21.39
CA SER A 178 1.20 -21.78 -20.24
C SER A 178 1.58 -20.42 -19.63
N MET A 179 0.66 -19.46 -19.63
CA MET A 179 0.76 -18.22 -18.89
C MET A 179 0.84 -18.59 -17.40
N GLN A 180 2.03 -18.44 -16.85
CA GLN A 180 2.30 -18.62 -15.44
C GLN A 180 2.39 -17.26 -14.78
N TRP A 181 1.63 -17.07 -13.71
CA TRP A 181 1.78 -15.90 -12.86
C TRP A 181 3.21 -15.84 -12.29
N PRO A 182 3.80 -14.65 -12.15
CA PRO A 182 5.08 -14.50 -11.49
C PRO A 182 5.03 -15.12 -10.09
N LEU A 183 5.88 -16.10 -9.84
CA LEU A 183 6.01 -16.71 -8.52
C LEU A 183 6.53 -15.67 -7.53
N ALA A 184 5.86 -15.58 -6.39
CA ALA A 184 6.35 -14.86 -5.24
C ALA A 184 6.85 -15.88 -4.22
N VAL A 185 7.90 -15.55 -3.48
CA VAL A 185 8.41 -16.39 -2.41
C VAL A 185 8.46 -15.56 -1.14
N PHE A 186 7.90 -16.10 -0.07
CA PHE A 186 7.90 -15.50 1.25
C PHE A 186 8.72 -16.35 2.21
N PRO A 187 9.43 -15.74 3.17
CA PRO A 187 10.11 -16.50 4.21
C PRO A 187 9.11 -17.26 5.08
N SER A 188 9.49 -18.45 5.54
CA SER A 188 8.80 -19.12 6.63
C SER A 188 9.00 -18.34 7.92
N TYR A 189 8.00 -18.33 8.80
CA TYR A 189 8.09 -17.62 10.06
C TYR A 189 7.52 -18.46 11.20
N THR A 190 7.93 -18.11 12.42
CA THR A 190 7.61 -18.86 13.62
C THR A 190 6.91 -17.96 14.63
N VAL A 191 5.75 -18.39 15.14
CA VAL A 191 4.94 -17.67 16.11
C VAL A 191 4.58 -18.59 17.27
N LYS A 192 4.49 -18.03 18.48
CA LYS A 192 3.94 -18.76 19.63
C LYS A 192 2.43 -18.69 19.57
N VAL A 193 1.78 -19.83 19.72
CA VAL A 193 0.33 -19.98 19.59
C VAL A 193 -0.22 -20.59 20.87
N GLY A 194 -1.41 -20.17 21.27
CA GLY A 194 -2.07 -20.68 22.46
C GLY A 194 -3.54 -21.00 22.17
N THR A 195 -4.11 -21.92 22.93
CA THR A 195 -5.56 -22.20 22.91
C THR A 195 -6.39 -20.95 23.22
N ASP A 196 -5.87 -20.08 24.10
CA ASP A 196 -6.48 -18.79 24.45
C ASP A 196 -6.08 -17.64 23.51
N ALA A 197 -5.07 -17.87 22.67
CA ALA A 197 -4.54 -16.90 21.71
C ALA A 197 -4.70 -17.48 20.30
N SER A 198 -5.94 -17.53 19.84
CA SER A 198 -6.25 -17.98 18.48
C SER A 198 -5.64 -17.03 17.44
N LEU A 199 -4.51 -17.42 16.87
CA LEU A 199 -4.04 -16.87 15.57
C LEU A 199 -5.15 -16.85 14.50
N GLY A 200 -6.16 -17.71 14.67
CA GLY A 200 -7.38 -17.79 13.87
C GLY A 200 -8.20 -16.50 13.77
N ALA A 201 -8.01 -15.51 14.65
CA ALA A 201 -8.68 -14.22 14.49
C ALA A 201 -8.05 -13.33 13.39
N GLY A 202 -6.79 -13.60 13.02
CA GLY A 202 -6.02 -12.74 12.11
C GLY A 202 -5.59 -13.39 10.82
N LEU A 203 -5.04 -14.60 10.96
CA LEU A 203 -4.78 -15.51 9.87
C LEU A 203 -5.79 -16.61 10.10
N SER A 204 -6.86 -16.68 9.30
CA SER A 204 -7.91 -17.69 9.39
C SER A 204 -7.41 -19.10 9.04
N LEU A 205 -6.22 -19.46 9.51
CA LEU A 205 -5.57 -20.74 9.39
C LEU A 205 -6.19 -21.69 10.40
N LYS A 206 -7.16 -22.46 9.93
CA LYS A 206 -7.89 -23.46 10.72
C LYS A 206 -6.98 -24.59 11.19
N GLY A 207 -5.86 -24.80 10.52
CA GLY A 207 -4.87 -25.80 10.91
C GLY A 207 -4.37 -25.59 12.34
N ILE A 208 -4.23 -24.34 12.80
CA ILE A 208 -3.62 -24.07 14.12
C ILE A 208 -4.49 -24.61 15.28
N PRO A 209 -5.79 -24.26 15.41
CA PRO A 209 -6.65 -24.85 16.44
C PRO A 209 -6.72 -26.39 16.37
N LEU A 210 -6.81 -26.95 15.17
CA LEU A 210 -6.84 -28.40 14.97
C LEU A 210 -5.56 -29.07 15.46
N GLY A 211 -4.41 -28.52 15.10
CA GLY A 211 -3.13 -29.06 15.51
C GLY A 211 -2.87 -28.89 17.01
N LEU A 212 -3.31 -27.79 17.62
CA LEU A 212 -3.26 -27.62 19.09
C LEU A 212 -4.11 -28.67 19.81
N SER A 213 -5.32 -28.94 19.30
CA SER A 213 -6.19 -29.98 19.82
C SER A 213 -5.56 -31.35 19.69
N PHE A 214 -4.94 -31.66 18.54
CA PHE A 214 -4.22 -32.91 18.32
C PHE A 214 -3.07 -33.10 19.31
N LEU A 215 -2.27 -32.04 19.54
CA LEU A 215 -1.15 -32.05 20.47
C LEU A 215 -1.55 -32.07 21.96
N HIS A 216 -2.84 -31.90 22.27
CA HIS A 216 -3.33 -31.69 23.64
C HIS A 216 -2.53 -30.58 24.38
N ALA A 217 -2.08 -29.57 23.64
CA ALA A 217 -1.21 -28.52 24.14
C ALA A 217 -1.99 -27.23 24.32
N SER A 218 -1.87 -26.59 25.48
CA SER A 218 -2.42 -25.24 25.68
C SER A 218 -1.63 -24.17 24.92
N GLN A 219 -0.36 -24.45 24.61
CA GLN A 219 0.55 -23.59 23.85
C GLN A 219 1.50 -24.41 22.97
N ALA A 220 1.80 -23.91 21.79
CA ALA A 220 2.77 -24.49 20.86
C ALA A 220 3.59 -23.39 20.16
N LEU A 221 4.69 -23.79 19.55
CA LEU A 221 5.42 -22.99 18.58
C LEU A 221 4.93 -23.39 17.18
N ALA A 222 4.30 -22.47 16.44
CA ALA A 222 3.87 -22.69 15.07
C ALA A 222 4.88 -22.11 14.08
N MET A 223 5.38 -22.92 13.18
CA MET A 223 6.11 -22.50 12.00
C MET A 223 5.15 -22.54 10.80
N VAL A 224 4.99 -21.42 10.12
CA VAL A 224 4.12 -21.30 8.94
C VAL A 224 4.98 -20.99 7.73
N THR A 225 4.79 -21.79 6.68
CA THR A 225 5.45 -21.64 5.38
C THR A 225 4.39 -21.35 4.34
N ILE A 226 4.55 -20.24 3.63
CA ILE A 226 3.65 -19.82 2.56
C ILE A 226 4.09 -20.53 1.28
N LYS A 227 3.15 -21.22 0.63
CA LYS A 227 3.32 -22.01 -0.59
C LYS A 227 2.37 -21.49 -1.67
N ASP A 228 2.72 -21.80 -2.92
CA ASP A 228 1.92 -21.43 -4.10
C ASP A 228 1.54 -19.96 -4.10
N SER A 229 2.53 -19.12 -3.80
CA SER A 229 2.39 -17.68 -3.80
C SER A 229 2.80 -17.08 -5.14
N TYR A 230 2.06 -16.06 -5.56
CA TYR A 230 2.27 -15.38 -6.83
C TYR A 230 1.92 -13.90 -6.70
N SER A 231 2.44 -13.09 -7.62
CA SER A 231 2.13 -11.67 -7.69
C SER A 231 1.37 -11.33 -8.96
N VAL A 232 0.27 -10.59 -8.83
CA VAL A 232 -0.56 -10.13 -9.95
C VAL A 232 -0.61 -8.61 -9.91
N GLY A 233 -0.36 -7.93 -11.02
CA GLY A 233 -0.38 -6.48 -11.07
C GLY A 233 -0.22 -5.95 -12.49
N LEU A 234 -0.50 -4.65 -12.63
CA LEU A 234 -0.30 -3.89 -13.85
C LEU A 234 0.60 -2.68 -13.54
N PRO A 235 1.39 -2.22 -14.52
CA PRO A 235 2.28 -1.10 -14.30
C PRO A 235 1.47 0.21 -14.15
N VAL A 236 2.07 1.18 -13.46
CA VAL A 236 1.39 2.44 -13.08
C VAL A 236 0.95 3.24 -14.31
N ASP A 237 1.71 3.19 -15.39
CA ASP A 237 1.42 3.85 -16.66
C ASP A 237 0.15 3.31 -17.36
N VAL A 238 -0.24 2.07 -17.08
CA VAL A 238 -1.52 1.50 -17.54
C VAL A 238 -2.67 1.90 -16.61
N LEU A 239 -2.48 1.81 -15.29
CA LEU A 239 -3.56 2.07 -14.32
C LEU A 239 -3.85 3.55 -14.07
N TYR A 240 -2.83 4.41 -14.16
CA TYR A 240 -2.94 5.83 -13.82
C TYR A 240 -3.82 6.64 -14.79
N PRO A 241 -3.77 6.43 -16.12
CA PRO A 241 -4.72 7.04 -17.04
C PRO A 241 -6.17 6.66 -16.74
N GLU A 242 -6.42 5.40 -16.39
CA GLU A 242 -7.76 4.89 -16.08
C GLU A 242 -8.33 5.52 -14.79
N VAL A 243 -7.53 5.60 -13.72
CA VAL A 243 -7.99 6.29 -12.49
C VAL A 243 -8.19 7.79 -12.71
N THR A 244 -7.37 8.42 -13.56
CA THR A 244 -7.53 9.83 -13.91
C THR A 244 -8.81 10.06 -14.72
N ALA A 245 -9.11 9.16 -15.67
CA ALA A 245 -10.36 9.19 -16.44
C ALA A 245 -11.59 8.95 -15.56
N TRP A 246 -11.49 8.09 -14.54
CA TRP A 246 -12.53 7.92 -13.53
C TRP A 246 -12.73 9.20 -12.71
N ALA A 247 -11.66 9.77 -12.15
CA ALA A 247 -11.73 10.97 -11.31
C ALA A 247 -12.22 12.21 -12.08
N ALA A 248 -12.03 12.25 -13.40
CA ALA A 248 -12.55 13.32 -14.26
C ALA A 248 -14.07 13.25 -14.48
N ARG A 249 -14.75 12.16 -14.09
CA ARG A 249 -16.21 12.08 -14.17
C ARG A 249 -16.82 13.02 -13.14
N PRO A 250 -17.91 13.76 -13.46
CA PRO A 250 -18.51 14.72 -12.54
C PRO A 250 -18.82 14.14 -11.15
N GLU A 251 -19.39 12.93 -11.10
CA GLU A 251 -19.75 12.24 -9.84
C GLU A 251 -18.52 11.94 -8.96
N ALA A 252 -17.41 11.48 -9.56
CA ALA A 252 -16.19 11.16 -8.82
C ALA A 252 -15.45 12.43 -8.40
N SER A 253 -15.40 13.43 -9.28
CA SER A 253 -14.81 14.74 -9.01
C SER A 253 -15.53 15.45 -7.86
N GLU A 254 -16.87 15.47 -7.86
CA GLU A 254 -17.69 16.05 -6.79
C GLU A 254 -17.48 15.31 -5.46
N LEU A 255 -17.48 13.97 -5.47
CA LEU A 255 -17.19 13.16 -4.29
C LEU A 255 -15.80 13.47 -3.71
N LEU A 256 -14.78 13.53 -4.56
CA LEU A 256 -13.40 13.83 -4.14
C LEU A 256 -13.26 15.26 -3.63
N ASP A 257 -13.94 16.23 -4.25
CA ASP A 257 -13.95 17.63 -3.84
C ASP A 257 -14.59 17.81 -2.46
N GLU A 258 -15.72 17.13 -2.20
CA GLU A 258 -16.37 17.12 -0.88
C GLU A 258 -15.42 16.65 0.23
N TYR A 259 -14.61 15.61 -0.05
CA TYR A 259 -13.61 15.16 0.92
C TYR A 259 -12.48 16.18 1.12
N VAL A 260 -12.04 16.86 0.06
CA VAL A 260 -10.98 17.88 0.15
C VAL A 260 -11.45 19.06 1.01
N ASP A 261 -12.67 19.55 0.82
CA ASP A 261 -13.22 20.69 1.56
C ASP A 261 -13.34 20.43 3.08
N GLY A 262 -13.48 19.16 3.48
CA GLY A 262 -13.59 18.76 4.88
C GLY A 262 -12.26 18.63 5.63
N HIS A 263 -11.10 18.73 4.97
CA HIS A 263 -9.82 18.38 5.57
C HIS A 263 -8.74 19.46 5.37
N GLU A 264 -8.00 19.79 6.45
CA GLU A 264 -6.88 20.74 6.37
C GLU A 264 -5.64 20.16 5.68
N ASN A 265 -5.54 18.84 5.57
CA ASN A 265 -4.38 18.13 5.03
C ASN A 265 -4.63 17.70 3.59
N VAL A 266 -3.54 17.50 2.82
CA VAL A 266 -3.62 16.87 1.49
C VAL A 266 -4.26 15.50 1.64
N LEU A 267 -5.37 15.29 0.93
CA LEU A 267 -6.02 13.99 0.81
C LEU A 267 -5.32 13.18 -0.27
N TYR A 268 -5.23 11.87 -0.08
CA TYR A 268 -4.66 10.97 -1.06
C TYR A 268 -5.66 9.89 -1.45
N VAL A 269 -5.57 9.47 -2.71
CA VAL A 269 -6.20 8.26 -3.20
C VAL A 269 -5.11 7.22 -3.43
N ARG A 270 -5.26 6.05 -2.83
CA ARG A 270 -4.34 4.92 -2.95
C ARG A 270 -4.81 3.98 -4.04
N LEU A 271 -4.01 3.87 -5.11
CA LEU A 271 -4.23 2.96 -6.22
C LEU A 271 -3.40 1.70 -6.03
N ILE A 272 -4.05 0.54 -5.89
CA ILE A 272 -3.39 -0.75 -5.79
C ILE A 272 -2.86 -1.15 -7.18
N THR A 273 -1.55 -1.35 -7.30
CA THR A 273 -0.90 -1.65 -8.59
C THR A 273 -0.50 -3.12 -8.70
N LYS A 274 -0.25 -3.77 -7.57
CA LYS A 274 0.11 -5.19 -7.50
C LYS A 274 -0.37 -5.79 -6.20
N VAL A 275 -0.85 -7.02 -6.24
CA VAL A 275 -1.22 -7.83 -5.08
C VAL A 275 -0.36 -9.09 -5.02
N PHE A 276 -0.07 -9.55 -3.81
CA PHE A 276 0.63 -10.79 -3.55
C PHE A 276 -0.32 -11.79 -2.94
N LEU A 277 -0.52 -12.88 -3.64
CA LEU A 277 -1.51 -13.90 -3.34
C LEU A 277 -0.81 -15.15 -2.82
N ALA A 278 -1.49 -15.88 -1.93
CA ALA A 278 -1.11 -17.24 -1.57
C ALA A 278 -2.33 -18.13 -1.43
N GLN A 279 -2.19 -19.37 -1.85
CA GLN A 279 -3.27 -20.36 -1.78
C GLN A 279 -3.00 -21.44 -0.74
N GLN A 280 -1.73 -21.72 -0.43
CA GLN A 280 -1.38 -22.83 0.45
C GLN A 280 -0.47 -22.39 1.60
N PHE A 281 -0.73 -22.94 2.77
CA PHE A 281 0.03 -22.73 4.00
C PHE A 281 0.43 -24.09 4.58
N ASP A 282 1.73 -24.36 4.68
CA ASP A 282 2.25 -25.50 5.44
C ASP A 282 2.50 -25.02 6.88
N ILE A 283 1.86 -25.64 7.85
CA ILE A 283 1.85 -25.27 9.28
C ILE A 283 2.45 -26.42 10.08
N ALA A 284 3.58 -26.19 10.75
CA ALA A 284 4.18 -27.14 11.69
C ALA A 284 4.05 -26.61 13.12
N LEU A 285 3.39 -27.35 14.00
CA LEU A 285 3.26 -27.03 15.42
C LEU A 285 4.19 -27.93 16.25
N LEU A 286 4.86 -27.34 17.23
CA LEU A 286 5.70 -28.00 18.21
C LEU A 286 5.18 -27.70 19.61
N SER A 287 4.81 -28.72 20.37
CA SER A 287 4.31 -28.56 21.75
C SER A 287 5.40 -28.00 22.66
N ASN A 288 5.05 -26.98 23.45
CA ASN A 288 5.97 -26.38 24.43
C ASN A 288 6.06 -27.17 25.75
N SER A 289 5.31 -28.28 25.90
CA SER A 289 5.16 -29.02 27.15
C SER A 289 6.42 -29.74 27.64
N GLN A 290 7.51 -29.74 26.86
CA GLN A 290 8.79 -30.34 27.26
C GLN A 290 9.80 -29.36 27.88
N THR A 291 9.41 -28.10 28.10
CA THR A 291 10.32 -27.08 28.68
C THR A 291 10.51 -27.23 30.20
N GLY A 292 10.99 -28.39 30.63
CA GLY A 292 11.62 -28.65 31.93
C GLY A 292 13.05 -29.22 31.79
N GLY A 293 13.49 -29.58 30.58
CA GLY A 293 14.85 -30.01 30.29
C GLY A 293 15.34 -29.35 29.00
N ARG A 294 16.42 -28.56 29.07
CA ARG A 294 17.02 -27.90 27.91
C ARG A 294 17.51 -28.97 26.93
N VAL A 295 16.85 -29.09 25.77
CA VAL A 295 17.36 -29.87 24.64
C VAL A 295 17.79 -28.89 23.56
N ASN A 296 19.10 -28.77 23.34
CA ASN A 296 19.66 -28.11 22.16
C ASN A 296 19.40 -29.03 20.96
N VAL A 297 18.54 -28.60 20.05
CA VAL A 297 18.36 -29.30 18.77
C VAL A 297 19.22 -28.59 17.72
N ASN A 298 20.40 -29.13 17.47
CA ASN A 298 21.06 -28.98 16.17
C ASN A 298 20.38 -30.00 15.24
N THR A 299 19.57 -29.53 14.30
CA THR A 299 18.95 -30.38 13.28
C THR A 299 19.96 -30.70 12.18
N GLU A 300 20.66 -31.82 12.32
CA GLU A 300 21.10 -32.64 11.18
C GLU A 300 20.18 -33.85 11.11
N SER A 301 19.40 -33.98 10.03
CA SER A 301 18.56 -35.14 9.77
C SER A 301 19.42 -36.39 9.63
N ALA A 302 19.40 -37.25 10.64
CA ALA A 302 19.95 -38.60 10.56
C ALA A 302 18.81 -39.59 10.33
N GLU A 303 18.80 -40.23 9.16
CA GLU A 303 18.04 -41.44 8.88
C GLU A 303 18.53 -42.57 9.80
N GLY A 304 17.67 -43.02 10.71
CA GLY A 304 17.97 -44.13 11.61
C GLY A 304 16.76 -45.06 11.75
N ASN A 305 16.88 -46.26 11.17
CA ASN A 305 15.91 -47.35 11.26
C ASN A 305 15.64 -47.74 12.73
N ALA A 306 14.43 -47.46 13.21
CA ALA A 306 13.90 -47.97 14.48
C ALA A 306 12.87 -49.08 14.21
N THR A 307 12.88 -50.07 15.10
CA THR A 307 12.27 -51.40 15.01
C THR A 307 10.73 -51.40 15.09
N ALA A 308 10.12 -52.37 14.40
CA ALA A 308 8.82 -52.25 13.74
C ALA A 308 7.56 -52.73 14.48
N ASP A 309 7.60 -53.15 15.75
CA ASP A 309 6.42 -53.86 16.34
C ASP A 309 5.47 -53.03 17.20
N ASN A 310 5.82 -51.80 17.60
CA ASN A 310 4.89 -50.88 18.30
C ASN A 310 4.33 -49.77 17.40
N ALA A 311 4.84 -49.63 16.17
CA ALA A 311 4.44 -48.57 15.24
C ALA A 311 2.99 -48.74 14.75
N THR A 312 2.53 -49.98 14.56
CA THR A 312 1.26 -50.30 13.90
C THR A 312 0.01 -49.96 14.71
N MET A 313 0.07 -50.01 16.05
CA MET A 313 -1.08 -49.66 16.90
C MET A 313 -1.21 -48.15 17.09
N THR A 314 -0.08 -47.45 17.22
CA THR A 314 -0.04 -45.98 17.22
C THR A 314 -0.44 -45.41 15.85
N GLU A 315 0.02 -45.97 14.73
CA GLU A 315 -0.42 -45.54 13.39
C GLU A 315 -1.92 -45.68 13.22
N ARG A 316 -2.51 -46.82 13.64
CA ARG A 316 -3.97 -47.03 13.53
C ARG A 316 -4.79 -46.14 14.46
N LEU A 317 -4.31 -45.87 15.67
CA LEU A 317 -4.96 -44.92 16.59
C LEU A 317 -4.85 -43.49 16.09
N THR A 318 -3.69 -43.12 15.55
CA THR A 318 -3.50 -41.82 14.89
C THR A 318 -4.42 -41.72 13.68
N GLU A 319 -4.51 -42.72 12.82
CA GLU A 319 -5.40 -42.73 11.65
C GLU A 319 -6.88 -42.58 12.04
N LEU A 320 -7.36 -43.32 13.05
CA LEU A 320 -8.74 -43.23 13.54
C LEU A 320 -9.07 -41.90 14.23
N VAL A 321 -8.13 -41.34 15.00
CA VAL A 321 -8.29 -40.02 15.62
C VAL A 321 -8.32 -38.92 14.55
N MET A 322 -7.48 -39.05 13.51
CA MET A 322 -7.41 -38.11 12.40
C MET A 322 -8.67 -38.15 11.55
N GLN A 323 -9.21 -39.33 11.27
CA GLN A 323 -10.46 -39.47 10.51
C GLN A 323 -11.65 -38.80 11.21
N ASN A 324 -11.76 -38.95 12.53
CA ASN A 324 -12.83 -38.36 13.31
C ASN A 324 -12.66 -36.83 13.49
N LEU A 325 -11.43 -36.34 13.64
CA LEU A 325 -11.14 -34.90 13.71
C LEU A 325 -11.40 -34.18 12.39
N VAL A 326 -11.00 -34.78 11.26
CA VAL A 326 -11.25 -34.22 9.92
C VAL A 326 -12.76 -34.12 9.65
N THR A 327 -13.53 -35.14 10.04
CA THR A 327 -14.99 -35.17 9.84
C THR A 327 -15.71 -34.13 10.72
N ALA A 328 -15.30 -33.99 11.98
CA ALA A 328 -15.87 -32.99 12.89
C ALA A 328 -15.50 -31.54 12.50
N ALA A 329 -14.36 -31.36 11.85
CA ALA A 329 -13.92 -30.06 11.36
C ALA A 329 -14.63 -29.63 10.08
N ALA A 330 -14.95 -30.56 9.18
CA ALA A 330 -15.56 -30.28 7.88
C ALA A 330 -16.88 -29.45 7.98
N ASP A 331 -17.69 -29.67 9.03
CA ASP A 331 -18.99 -29.00 9.20
C ASP A 331 -18.89 -27.54 9.74
N GLN A 332 -17.73 -27.11 10.24
CA GLN A 332 -17.53 -25.75 10.79
C GLN A 332 -16.52 -24.90 9.99
N MET A 333 -16.03 -25.41 8.87
CA MET A 333 -14.93 -24.80 8.13
C MET A 333 -15.40 -23.91 6.97
N PRO A 334 -15.10 -22.59 6.97
CA PRO A 334 -15.30 -21.75 5.79
C PRO A 334 -14.36 -22.18 4.64
N LYS A 335 -14.83 -22.89 3.61
CA LYS A 335 -14.20 -23.04 2.27
C LYS A 335 -12.66 -23.18 2.24
N GLY A 336 -12.14 -24.37 2.56
CA GLY A 336 -10.72 -24.73 2.40
C GLY A 336 -10.42 -26.12 2.95
N GLU A 337 -9.41 -26.80 2.40
CA GLU A 337 -9.00 -28.15 2.76
C GLU A 337 -7.82 -28.13 3.73
N VAL A 338 -7.92 -28.86 4.85
CA VAL A 338 -6.80 -29.08 5.78
C VAL A 338 -6.38 -30.54 5.69
N ALA A 339 -5.16 -30.79 5.23
CA ALA A 339 -4.56 -32.10 5.14
C ALA A 339 -3.48 -32.26 6.24
N PHE A 340 -3.53 -33.35 6.99
CA PHE A 340 -2.45 -33.69 7.90
C PHE A 340 -1.28 -34.30 7.12
N MET A 341 -0.08 -33.76 7.32
CA MET A 341 1.14 -34.26 6.67
C MET A 341 1.90 -35.25 7.54
N SER A 342 1.99 -34.98 8.85
CA SER A 342 2.63 -35.86 9.83
C SER A 342 2.20 -35.47 11.25
N GLY A 343 2.28 -36.42 12.20
CA GLY A 343 1.91 -36.16 13.60
C GLY A 343 2.65 -37.07 14.57
N SER A 344 3.03 -36.51 15.71
CA SER A 344 3.58 -37.19 16.88
C SER A 344 2.95 -36.59 18.15
N SER A 345 3.30 -37.12 19.32
CA SER A 345 2.83 -36.57 20.60
C SER A 345 3.37 -35.16 20.91
N SER A 346 4.39 -34.70 20.20
CA SER A 346 5.05 -33.41 20.43
C SER A 346 5.05 -32.48 19.21
N ALA A 347 4.73 -32.99 18.02
CA ALA A 347 4.73 -32.21 16.79
C ALA A 347 3.58 -32.60 15.87
N VAL A 348 3.00 -31.64 15.15
CA VAL A 348 2.03 -31.94 14.07
C VAL A 348 2.30 -31.02 12.90
N SER A 349 2.32 -31.58 11.70
CA SER A 349 2.46 -30.84 10.45
C SER A 349 1.15 -30.95 9.67
N LEU A 350 0.66 -29.79 9.25
CA LEU A 350 -0.62 -29.59 8.57
C LEU A 350 -0.35 -28.80 7.31
N ARG A 351 -1.18 -29.04 6.31
CA ARG A 351 -1.26 -28.25 5.10
C ARG A 351 -2.67 -27.72 4.99
N GLU A 352 -2.79 -26.42 4.85
CA GLU A 352 -4.05 -25.75 4.61
C GLU A 352 -4.03 -25.16 3.20
N THR A 353 -4.92 -25.68 2.36
CA THR A 353 -5.13 -25.20 0.99
C THR A 353 -6.45 -24.46 0.95
N LEU A 354 -6.41 -23.19 0.60
CA LEU A 354 -7.59 -22.35 0.52
C LEU A 354 -8.32 -22.58 -0.82
N ASP A 355 -9.66 -22.55 -0.78
CA ASP A 355 -10.50 -22.63 -1.98
C ASP A 355 -10.18 -21.49 -2.96
N ARG A 356 -9.78 -20.35 -2.41
CA ARG A 356 -9.38 -19.15 -3.14
C ARG A 356 -8.08 -18.61 -2.58
N PRO A 357 -7.20 -18.07 -3.44
CA PRO A 357 -6.02 -17.38 -2.97
C PRO A 357 -6.42 -16.16 -2.13
N VAL A 358 -5.66 -15.91 -1.06
CA VAL A 358 -5.81 -14.72 -0.21
C VAL A 358 -4.69 -13.74 -0.45
N VAL A 359 -4.98 -12.46 -0.33
CA VAL A 359 -4.00 -11.38 -0.49
C VAL A 359 -3.20 -11.22 0.80
N LEU A 360 -1.90 -11.50 0.72
CA LEU A 360 -0.93 -11.32 1.80
C LEU A 360 -0.55 -9.85 1.99
N GLY A 361 -0.56 -9.10 0.89
CA GLY A 361 -0.19 -7.70 0.85
C GLY A 361 -0.17 -7.16 -0.58
N TYR A 362 0.24 -5.90 -0.72
CA TYR A 362 0.16 -5.19 -1.99
C TYR A 362 1.31 -4.19 -2.18
N HIS A 363 1.44 -3.72 -3.43
CA HIS A 363 2.11 -2.48 -3.79
C HIS A 363 1.07 -1.49 -4.31
N ALA A 364 1.28 -0.22 -3.99
CA ALA A 364 0.39 0.86 -4.37
C ALA A 364 1.16 2.15 -4.66
N VAL A 365 0.46 3.08 -5.30
CA VAL A 365 0.84 4.48 -5.40
C VAL A 365 -0.23 5.34 -4.74
N ASP A 366 0.19 6.36 -4.00
CA ASP A 366 -0.67 7.37 -3.42
C ASP A 366 -0.70 8.59 -4.35
N ILE A 367 -1.90 9.07 -4.65
CA ILE A 367 -2.16 10.13 -5.63
C ILE A 367 -2.83 11.28 -4.88
N PRO A 368 -2.19 12.46 -4.78
CA PRO A 368 -2.79 13.58 -4.05
C PRO A 368 -4.04 14.08 -4.78
N VAL A 369 -5.06 14.43 -4.01
CA VAL A 369 -6.31 15.04 -4.49
C VAL A 369 -6.26 16.54 -4.23
N PHE A 370 -6.48 17.33 -5.27
CA PHE A 370 -6.50 18.79 -5.24
C PHE A 370 -7.92 19.34 -5.45
N ASP A 371 -8.08 20.64 -5.19
CA ASP A 371 -9.30 21.41 -5.46
C ASP A 371 -9.94 21.06 -6.83
N GLY A 372 -11.26 20.81 -6.79
CA GLY A 372 -12.08 20.31 -7.89
C GLY A 372 -11.97 18.79 -8.10
N GLY A 373 -11.59 18.03 -7.06
CA GLY A 373 -11.40 16.57 -7.14
C GLY A 373 -10.31 16.12 -8.12
N ARG A 374 -9.35 17.00 -8.46
CA ARG A 374 -8.32 16.71 -9.47
C ARG A 374 -7.18 15.90 -8.87
N LEU A 375 -6.78 14.84 -9.57
CA LEU A 375 -5.64 14.02 -9.16
C LEU A 375 -4.30 14.64 -9.57
N GLY A 376 -3.30 14.50 -8.70
CA GLY A 376 -1.90 14.87 -8.98
C GLY A 376 -1.04 13.69 -9.42
N ALA A 377 0.29 13.88 -9.41
CA ALA A 377 1.22 12.83 -9.82
C ALA A 377 1.26 11.67 -8.79
N PRO A 378 1.31 10.40 -9.25
CA PRO A 378 1.38 9.26 -8.37
C PRO A 378 2.74 9.20 -7.67
N VAL A 379 2.74 8.85 -6.38
CA VAL A 379 3.97 8.62 -5.61
C VAL A 379 3.89 7.24 -4.97
N ALA A 380 4.97 6.46 -5.03
CA ALA A 380 4.96 5.11 -4.47
C ALA A 380 4.68 5.16 -2.95
N THR A 381 3.63 4.46 -2.50
CA THR A 381 3.22 4.42 -1.09
C THR A 381 4.39 4.00 -0.19
N GLN A 382 5.18 3.02 -0.63
CA GLN A 382 6.32 2.53 0.14
C GLN A 382 7.42 3.58 0.35
N SER A 383 7.60 4.52 -0.60
CA SER A 383 8.57 5.61 -0.45
C SER A 383 8.18 6.54 0.70
N PHE A 384 6.88 6.78 0.91
CA PHE A 384 6.38 7.53 2.07
C PHE A 384 6.55 6.75 3.37
N LEU A 385 6.17 5.47 3.39
CA LEU A 385 6.25 4.64 4.60
C LEU A 385 7.69 4.43 5.11
N LEU A 386 8.66 4.50 4.20
CA LEU A 386 10.08 4.38 4.51
C LEU A 386 10.76 5.73 4.78
N ASP A 387 10.01 6.84 4.85
CA ASP A 387 10.54 8.18 5.10
C ASP A 387 11.59 8.61 4.06
N ARG A 388 11.45 8.10 2.83
CA ARG A 388 12.36 8.40 1.71
C ARG A 388 11.80 9.47 0.77
N ALA A 389 10.50 9.70 0.82
CA ALA A 389 9.85 10.78 0.11
C ALA A 389 9.59 11.92 1.09
N THR A 390 10.05 13.13 0.75
CA THR A 390 9.58 14.34 1.40
C THR A 390 8.07 14.42 1.19
N PRO A 391 7.26 14.55 2.26
CA PRO A 391 5.85 14.85 2.11
C PRO A 391 5.74 16.05 1.18
N LEU A 392 4.84 15.96 0.19
CA LEU A 392 4.46 17.16 -0.55
C LEU A 392 4.05 18.20 0.51
N ALA A 393 4.65 19.40 0.41
CA ALA A 393 4.31 20.54 1.25
C ALA A 393 2.77 20.65 1.38
N SER A 394 2.29 21.12 2.54
CA SER A 394 0.85 21.09 2.85
C SER A 394 -0.02 21.58 1.68
N ALA A 395 -1.26 21.08 1.54
CA ALA A 395 -2.17 21.48 0.46
C ALA A 395 -2.26 23.00 0.35
N ARG A 396 -2.23 23.67 1.50
CA ARG A 396 -2.18 25.12 1.64
C ARG A 396 -0.90 25.73 1.06
N GLU A 397 0.27 25.18 1.35
CA GLU A 397 1.54 25.67 0.81
C GLU A 397 1.64 25.42 -0.70
N ILE A 398 1.14 24.29 -1.20
CA ILE A 398 1.00 24.05 -2.63
C ILE A 398 0.01 25.04 -3.25
N ARG A 399 -1.11 25.33 -2.59
CA ARG A 399 -2.13 26.30 -3.06
C ARG A 399 -1.58 27.72 -3.10
N GLU A 400 -0.89 28.15 -2.04
CA GLU A 400 -0.23 29.46 -1.94
C GLU A 400 0.91 29.58 -2.97
N ASN A 401 1.73 28.53 -3.13
CA ASN A 401 2.80 28.52 -4.13
C ASN A 401 2.26 28.46 -5.57
N ARG A 402 1.18 27.71 -5.83
CA ARG A 402 0.57 27.61 -7.18
C ARG A 402 -0.16 28.88 -7.59
N LEU A 403 -0.87 29.53 -6.66
CA LEU A 403 -1.40 30.87 -6.89
C LEU A 403 -0.25 31.83 -7.25
N SER A 404 0.87 31.76 -6.53
CA SER A 404 2.04 32.59 -6.85
C SER A 404 2.62 32.33 -8.24
N ILE A 405 2.63 31.09 -8.74
CA ILE A 405 3.14 30.74 -10.08
C ILE A 405 2.18 31.19 -11.18
N VAL A 406 0.86 31.02 -10.98
CA VAL A 406 -0.15 31.50 -11.94
C VAL A 406 -0.15 33.03 -12.00
N ASP A 407 -0.04 33.69 -10.85
CA ASP A 407 0.09 35.15 -10.77
C ASP A 407 1.40 35.64 -11.40
N LEU A 408 2.51 34.91 -11.21
CA LEU A 408 3.79 35.21 -11.88
C LEU A 408 3.66 35.07 -13.40
N ASN A 409 3.04 33.99 -13.90
CA ASN A 409 2.79 33.83 -15.34
C ASN A 409 1.86 34.91 -15.88
N ARG A 410 0.89 35.38 -15.09
CA ARG A 410 0.02 36.49 -15.46
C ARG A 410 0.77 37.81 -15.53
N GLU A 411 1.64 38.09 -14.56
CA GLU A 411 2.52 39.27 -14.55
C GLU A 411 3.51 39.24 -15.72
N VAL A 412 4.16 38.10 -15.98
CA VAL A 412 5.11 37.94 -17.10
C VAL A 412 4.41 38.14 -18.44
N ASN A 413 3.22 37.55 -18.63
CA ASN A 413 2.43 37.74 -19.85
C ASN A 413 1.93 39.18 -20.00
N SER A 414 1.56 39.85 -18.90
CA SER A 414 1.21 41.27 -18.91
C SER A 414 2.41 42.11 -19.33
N LEU A 415 3.58 41.87 -18.74
CA LEU A 415 4.81 42.60 -19.04
C LEU A 415 5.24 42.39 -20.50
N SER A 416 5.20 41.15 -20.99
CA SER A 416 5.49 40.81 -22.38
C SER A 416 4.59 41.58 -23.35
N ARG A 417 3.28 41.64 -23.08
CA ARG A 417 2.33 42.40 -23.91
C ARG A 417 2.59 43.91 -23.85
N THR A 418 2.86 44.46 -22.67
CA THR A 418 3.17 45.89 -22.53
C THR A 418 4.46 46.26 -23.26
N CYS A 419 5.51 45.43 -23.13
CA CYS A 419 6.76 45.59 -23.86
C CYS A 419 6.56 45.47 -25.36
N ALA A 420 5.78 44.50 -25.85
CA ALA A 420 5.50 44.31 -27.27
C ALA A 420 4.73 45.50 -27.87
N VAL A 421 3.73 46.05 -27.16
CA VAL A 421 2.98 47.23 -27.62
C VAL A 421 3.88 48.47 -27.66
N PHE A 422 4.71 48.65 -26.63
CA PHE A 422 5.64 49.78 -26.57
C PHE A 422 6.73 49.70 -27.65
N PHE A 423 7.27 48.49 -27.90
CA PHE A 423 8.21 48.23 -28.98
C PHE A 423 7.56 48.41 -30.35
N MET A 424 6.32 47.96 -30.57
CA MET A 424 5.62 48.20 -31.83
C MET A 424 5.40 49.68 -32.11
N HIS A 425 5.17 50.50 -31.08
CA HIS A 425 5.07 51.96 -31.23
C HIS A 425 6.40 52.63 -31.60
N ILE A 426 7.52 52.13 -31.07
CA ILE A 426 8.86 52.67 -31.37
C ILE A 426 9.39 52.18 -32.73
N MET A 427 9.07 50.93 -33.09
CA MET A 427 9.68 50.24 -34.24
C MET A 427 8.89 50.36 -35.55
N ALA A 428 7.60 50.73 -35.49
CA ALA A 428 6.78 50.95 -36.69
C ALA A 428 7.34 52.04 -37.63
N ASP A 429 8.33 52.82 -37.18
CA ASP A 429 8.84 53.97 -37.94
C ASP A 429 10.28 53.79 -38.46
N ARG A 430 11.05 52.74 -38.09
CA ARG A 430 12.51 52.75 -38.38
C ARG A 430 13.23 51.51 -38.95
N SER A 431 12.80 50.25 -38.76
CA SER A 431 13.40 49.12 -39.51
C SER A 431 12.68 47.77 -39.27
N PRO A 432 12.00 47.17 -40.27
CA PRO A 432 11.28 45.88 -40.11
C PRO A 432 12.20 44.69 -39.83
N ASP A 433 13.41 44.68 -40.40
CA ASP A 433 14.26 43.49 -40.43
C ASP A 433 14.85 43.12 -39.06
N ARG A 434 14.94 44.08 -38.13
CA ARG A 434 15.47 43.86 -36.76
C ARG A 434 14.40 43.40 -35.76
N TYR A 435 13.11 43.45 -36.13
CA TYR A 435 12.00 42.97 -35.31
C TYR A 435 12.07 41.45 -35.08
N GLY A 436 12.58 40.68 -36.05
CA GLY A 436 12.72 39.23 -35.95
C GLY A 436 13.64 38.75 -34.83
N SER A 437 14.70 39.51 -34.51
CA SER A 437 15.64 39.13 -33.44
C SER A 437 15.02 39.29 -32.05
N ILE A 438 14.19 40.32 -31.82
CA ILE A 438 13.57 40.54 -30.50
C ILE A 438 12.40 39.58 -30.28
N VAL A 439 11.58 39.34 -31.31
CA VAL A 439 10.48 38.37 -31.23
C VAL A 439 11.03 36.96 -30.98
N SER A 440 12.10 36.57 -31.68
CA SER A 440 12.71 35.26 -31.45
C SER A 440 13.31 35.11 -30.04
N LEU A 441 13.84 36.20 -29.45
CA LEU A 441 14.34 36.22 -28.07
C LEU A 441 13.20 36.09 -27.05
N LEU A 442 12.08 36.78 -27.28
CA LEU A 442 10.87 36.69 -26.45
C LEU A 442 10.20 35.31 -26.55
N ASP A 443 10.11 34.74 -27.75
CA ASP A 443 9.55 33.39 -27.97
C ASP A 443 10.41 32.32 -27.29
N ARG A 444 11.74 32.49 -27.31
CA ARG A 444 12.67 31.60 -26.60
C ARG A 444 12.51 31.70 -25.07
N LEU A 445 12.33 32.92 -24.57
CA LEU A 445 12.01 33.19 -23.15
C LEU A 445 10.73 32.51 -22.70
N VAL A 446 9.68 32.58 -23.51
CA VAL A 446 8.38 31.95 -23.22
C VAL A 446 8.49 30.43 -23.26
N ALA A 447 9.20 29.88 -24.25
CA ALA A 447 9.40 28.43 -24.38
C ALA A 447 10.18 27.84 -23.19
N GLU A 448 11.32 28.44 -22.81
CA GLU A 448 12.13 27.93 -21.69
C GLU A 448 11.45 28.13 -20.33
N ALA A 449 10.66 29.19 -20.16
CA ALA A 449 9.83 29.38 -18.96
C ALA A 449 8.73 28.33 -18.82
N GLN A 450 8.14 27.87 -19.93
CA GLN A 450 7.13 26.81 -19.95
C GLN A 450 7.72 25.43 -19.64
N GLU A 451 8.98 25.19 -20.02
CA GLU A 451 9.70 23.93 -19.76
C GLU A 451 10.31 23.84 -18.36
N GLY A 452 10.30 24.94 -17.59
CA GLY A 452 10.85 24.97 -16.22
C GLY A 452 12.37 24.89 -16.15
N SER A 453 13.07 25.14 -17.26
CA SER A 453 14.53 25.03 -17.42
C SER A 453 15.30 26.33 -17.11
N VAL A 454 14.64 27.30 -16.46
CA VAL A 454 15.21 28.63 -16.20
C VAL A 454 16.36 28.55 -15.19
N THR A 455 17.60 28.71 -15.70
CA THR A 455 18.84 28.69 -14.90
C THR A 455 19.38 30.09 -14.64
N GLU A 456 20.35 30.23 -13.74
CA GLU A 456 21.00 31.53 -13.50
C GLU A 456 21.81 31.99 -14.73
N SER A 457 22.46 31.03 -15.42
CA SER A 457 23.12 31.27 -16.70
C SER A 457 22.17 31.73 -17.80
N PHE A 458 20.91 31.30 -17.76
CA PHE A 458 19.89 31.79 -18.70
C PHE A 458 19.62 33.28 -18.49
N PHE A 459 19.38 33.73 -17.26
CA PHE A 459 19.15 35.14 -16.98
C PHE A 459 20.35 36.02 -17.34
N ASP A 460 21.57 35.55 -17.07
CA ASP A 460 22.78 36.28 -17.41
C ASP A 460 22.98 36.35 -18.95
N ALA A 461 22.65 35.28 -19.68
CA ALA A 461 22.68 35.26 -21.14
C ALA A 461 21.61 36.17 -21.75
N THR A 462 20.35 36.09 -21.28
CA THR A 462 19.25 36.95 -21.75
C THR A 462 19.55 38.42 -21.47
N LYS A 463 20.08 38.72 -20.27
CA LYS A 463 20.47 40.09 -19.92
C LYS A 463 21.58 40.59 -20.83
N LYS A 464 22.59 39.76 -21.11
CA LYS A 464 23.68 40.11 -22.01
C LYS A 464 23.17 40.37 -23.42
N ASP A 465 22.35 39.49 -23.98
CA ASP A 465 21.81 39.66 -25.33
C ASP A 465 20.94 40.93 -25.42
N PHE A 466 20.20 41.27 -24.36
CA PHE A 466 19.44 42.51 -24.30
C PHE A 466 20.33 43.74 -24.15
N ASP A 467 21.36 43.69 -23.31
CA ASP A 467 22.35 44.75 -23.15
C ASP A 467 23.07 45.01 -24.48
N ASP A 468 23.47 43.96 -25.22
CA ASP A 468 24.11 44.06 -26.54
C ASP A 468 23.17 44.72 -27.57
N VAL A 469 21.89 44.30 -27.64
CA VAL A 469 20.90 44.91 -28.54
C VAL A 469 20.61 46.37 -28.17
N THR A 470 20.49 46.67 -26.88
CA THR A 470 20.20 48.04 -26.43
C THR A 470 21.40 48.97 -26.57
N ASP A 471 22.62 48.49 -26.37
CA ASP A 471 23.83 49.30 -26.55
C ASP A 471 24.08 49.60 -28.03
N ASP A 472 23.82 48.65 -28.94
CA ASP A 472 23.80 48.92 -30.38
C ASP A 472 22.79 50.00 -30.73
N TRP A 473 21.59 49.95 -30.15
CA TRP A 473 20.54 50.94 -30.39
C TRP A 473 20.86 52.31 -29.79
N ILE A 474 21.46 52.34 -28.59
CA ILE A 474 21.91 53.59 -27.95
C ILE A 474 23.02 54.23 -28.78
N ASN A 475 23.98 53.44 -29.27
CA ASN A 475 25.06 53.96 -30.11
C ASN A 475 24.53 54.47 -31.47
N GLU A 476 23.54 53.81 -32.05
CA GLU A 476 22.89 54.24 -33.30
C GLU A 476 22.00 55.48 -33.09
N ALA A 477 21.28 55.56 -31.95
CA ALA A 477 20.48 56.73 -31.56
C ALA A 477 21.35 57.94 -31.21
N ALA A 478 22.50 57.75 -30.57
CA ALA A 478 23.48 58.80 -30.30
C ALA A 478 24.00 59.44 -31.60
N ASN A 479 24.03 58.67 -32.70
CA ASN A 479 24.38 59.17 -34.03
C ASN A 479 23.19 59.83 -34.77
N ALA A 480 21.95 59.56 -34.35
CA ALA A 480 20.72 60.10 -34.91
C ALA A 480 20.10 61.17 -33.98
N SER A 481 20.58 62.41 -34.10
CA SER A 481 20.31 63.53 -33.18
C SER A 481 18.85 63.68 -32.72
N THR A 482 18.52 63.24 -31.50
CA THR A 482 17.49 63.85 -30.63
C THR A 482 17.69 63.39 -29.18
N GLU A 483 17.88 64.34 -28.27
CA GLU A 483 18.03 64.13 -26.81
C GLU A 483 16.84 63.37 -26.18
N GLU A 484 15.65 63.49 -26.79
CA GLU A 484 14.42 62.79 -26.40
C GLU A 484 14.51 61.27 -26.60
N SER A 485 15.08 60.80 -27.71
CA SER A 485 15.24 59.37 -28.03
C SER A 485 16.17 58.69 -27.03
N ASP A 486 17.26 59.39 -26.70
CA ASP A 486 18.24 58.98 -25.70
C ASP A 486 17.63 58.85 -24.30
N ARG A 487 16.73 59.78 -23.94
CA ARG A 487 16.01 59.75 -22.66
C ARG A 487 15.05 58.56 -22.57
N ILE A 488 14.32 58.29 -23.66
CA ILE A 488 13.36 57.18 -23.74
C ILE A 488 14.09 55.82 -23.67
N LEU A 489 15.17 55.63 -24.43
CA LEU A 489 15.97 54.41 -24.41
C LEU A 489 16.54 54.12 -23.01
N ARG A 490 17.07 55.14 -22.32
CA ARG A 490 17.56 54.98 -20.94
C ARG A 490 16.44 54.61 -19.97
N SER A 491 15.23 55.17 -20.14
CA SER A 491 14.06 54.84 -19.32
C SER A 491 13.62 53.39 -19.52
N ILE A 492 13.61 52.90 -20.77
CA ILE A 492 13.26 51.51 -21.10
C ILE A 492 14.29 50.55 -20.52
N LYS A 493 15.59 50.83 -20.70
CA LYS A 493 16.68 50.03 -20.14
C LYS A 493 16.56 49.94 -18.61
N ALA A 494 16.25 51.06 -17.95
CA ALA A 494 16.05 51.09 -16.50
C ALA A 494 14.85 50.25 -16.01
N GLU A 495 13.71 50.33 -16.69
CA GLU A 495 12.52 49.51 -16.34
C GLU A 495 12.76 48.02 -16.61
N TYR A 496 13.40 47.67 -17.73
CA TYR A 496 13.73 46.28 -18.05
C TYR A 496 14.70 45.66 -17.03
N VAL A 497 15.76 46.39 -16.66
CA VAL A 497 16.71 45.95 -15.61
C VAL A 497 15.99 45.80 -14.26
N ARG A 498 15.05 46.70 -13.94
CA ARG A 498 14.23 46.61 -12.71
C ARG A 498 13.35 45.36 -12.73
N ALA A 499 12.70 45.06 -13.85
CA ALA A 499 11.86 43.86 -14.02
C ALA A 499 12.67 42.56 -13.91
N LEU A 500 13.83 42.49 -14.58
CA LEU A 500 14.76 41.36 -14.45
C LEU A 500 15.25 41.18 -13.00
N GLY A 501 15.56 42.27 -12.31
CA GLY A 501 15.95 42.23 -10.90
C GLY A 501 14.84 41.71 -9.98
N MET A 502 13.58 42.05 -10.25
CA MET A 502 12.43 41.51 -9.52
C MET A 502 12.24 40.01 -9.81
N ALA A 503 12.33 39.60 -11.07
CA ALA A 503 12.25 38.19 -11.46
C ALA A 503 13.37 37.35 -10.82
N ARG A 504 14.63 37.83 -10.85
CA ARG A 504 15.78 37.18 -10.24
C ARG A 504 15.60 36.98 -8.73
N ARG A 505 15.24 38.03 -7.99
CA ARG A 505 14.99 37.94 -6.53
C ARG A 505 13.90 36.94 -6.19
N ARG A 506 12.85 36.85 -7.00
CA ARG A 506 11.74 35.91 -6.80
C ARG A 506 12.18 34.47 -7.11
N CYS A 507 12.98 34.27 -8.16
CA CYS A 507 13.61 32.99 -8.47
C CYS A 507 14.59 32.53 -7.37
N GLU A 508 15.41 33.43 -6.85
CA GLU A 508 16.33 33.16 -5.73
C GLU A 508 15.57 32.83 -4.43
N SER A 509 14.47 33.54 -4.15
CA SER A 509 13.57 33.20 -3.04
C SER A 509 12.95 31.80 -3.19
N MET A 510 12.60 31.39 -4.41
CA MET A 510 12.08 30.04 -4.68
C MET A 510 13.18 28.98 -4.54
N LYS A 511 14.39 29.23 -5.03
CA LYS A 511 15.56 28.33 -4.86
C LYS A 511 15.95 28.18 -3.38
N SER A 512 15.93 29.26 -2.62
CA SER A 512 16.22 29.23 -1.18
C SER A 512 15.20 28.39 -0.39
N ARG A 513 13.94 28.32 -0.84
CA ARG A 513 12.92 27.45 -0.25
C ARG A 513 13.11 25.99 -0.67
N ARG A 514 13.46 25.75 -1.94
CA ARG A 514 13.73 24.42 -2.50
C ARG A 514 14.98 23.71 -1.95
N ASN A 515 15.94 24.47 -1.39
CA ASN A 515 17.11 23.92 -0.69
C ASN A 515 16.88 23.71 0.81
N TYR A 516 15.73 24.17 1.33
CA TYR A 516 15.31 23.99 2.72
C TYR A 516 14.31 22.83 2.86
N GLU A 517 13.53 22.58 1.81
CA GLU A 517 12.85 21.31 1.49
C GLU A 517 13.84 20.23 1.01
#